data_AF-A0A2C9KXK8-F1
#
_entry.id   AF-A0A2C9KXK8-F1
#
_cell.length_a   1.000
_cell.length_b   1.000
_cell.length_c   1.000
_cell.angle_alpha   90.00
_cell.angle_beta   90.00
_cell.angle_gamma   90.00
#
_symmetry.space_group_name_H-M   'P 1'
#
loop_
_entity.id
_entity.type
_entity.pdbx_description
1 polymer ?
#
loop_
_entity_poly.entity_id
_entity_poly.type
_entity_poly.pdbx_seq_one_letter_code
_entity_poly.pdbx_strand_id
1 'polypeptide(L)'
;RNFALFQKTEQSSTYESHNYDSQFAVDGMVRFHCLFYGCSHTNQRDLCPSWTVRFDQDYYIYKCVIYNRIDAERQRLKGFVLEMLDQRNSTLFRYQDSEPTKLVYTVLNLNGGSVAAINVSQKNWYGPDLMPFVSINEFEAYGEYLPGFWGLSCKERCPTSCSSSCHAEHGKCNTICIGYADPPLCSIECDSTKWGPNCSNNCSASCYNSSCDKLTGLCLSACLGYQDFPYCTTKCNKTSYGLNCSNTCPSNCINGTCDSITGKCSGCMPGFKGGFCNIACDATFFGSTCKERCSTQCSQNACDSKTGKCFTCLPGYKGDFCNIISTAYG
;
A
#
# COMPACT_ATOMS: atom_id res chain seq x y z
N ARG A 1 14.18 -20.37 7.98
CA ARG A 1 14.20 -21.66 8.74
C ARG A 1 14.27 -22.82 7.73
N ASN A 2 14.78 -24.00 8.08
CA ASN A 2 14.65 -25.21 7.26
C ASN A 2 13.19 -25.72 7.34
N PHE A 3 12.44 -25.58 6.25
CA PHE A 3 11.03 -26.00 6.14
C PHE A 3 10.88 -27.49 5.84
N ALA A 4 11.92 -28.17 5.37
CA ALA A 4 11.87 -29.60 5.06
C ALA A 4 11.91 -30.47 6.33
N LEU A 5 12.46 -29.93 7.42
CA LEU A 5 12.67 -30.66 8.68
C LEU A 5 11.38 -31.32 9.19
N PHE A 6 11.41 -32.64 9.36
CA PHE A 6 10.32 -33.53 9.78
C PHE A 6 9.05 -33.47 8.92
N GLN A 7 9.13 -32.93 7.70
CA GLN A 7 8.04 -33.00 6.74
C GLN A 7 7.86 -34.42 6.22
N LYS A 8 6.67 -34.71 5.69
CA LYS A 8 6.37 -36.02 5.12
C LYS A 8 7.17 -36.23 3.84
N THR A 9 7.85 -37.38 3.75
CA THR A 9 8.62 -37.78 2.57
C THR A 9 8.07 -39.04 1.93
N GLU A 10 8.35 -39.20 0.63
CA GLU A 10 8.03 -40.37 -0.18
C GLU A 10 9.25 -40.72 -1.04
N GLN A 11 9.49 -42.00 -1.27
CA GLN A 11 10.51 -42.48 -2.21
C GLN A 11 9.88 -43.49 -3.16
N SER A 12 10.34 -43.53 -4.41
CA SER A 12 9.84 -44.46 -5.44
C SER A 12 10.05 -45.93 -5.07
N SER A 13 11.13 -46.22 -4.35
CA SER A 13 11.45 -47.54 -3.80
C SER A 13 12.43 -47.38 -2.63
N THR A 14 12.53 -48.38 -1.77
CA THR A 14 13.47 -48.40 -0.63
C THR A 14 14.47 -49.53 -0.80
N TYR A 15 15.75 -49.24 -0.58
CA TYR A 15 16.77 -50.29 -0.53
C TYR A 15 16.48 -51.23 0.66
N GLU A 16 16.84 -52.51 0.53
CA GLU A 16 16.34 -53.65 1.35
C GLU A 16 16.83 -53.64 2.82
N SER A 17 16.61 -52.55 3.55
CA SER A 17 16.85 -52.39 4.99
C SER A 17 16.11 -51.16 5.51
N HIS A 18 15.63 -51.23 6.76
CA HIS A 18 14.94 -50.13 7.44
C HIS A 18 15.83 -48.89 7.66
N ASN A 19 17.14 -49.00 7.46
CA ASN A 19 18.06 -47.87 7.56
C ASN A 19 18.03 -46.95 6.33
N TYR A 20 17.14 -47.19 5.35
CA TYR A 20 17.14 -46.45 4.08
C TYR A 20 15.86 -45.66 3.77
N ASP A 21 15.05 -45.43 4.81
CA ASP A 21 13.78 -44.72 4.70
C ASP A 21 13.96 -43.26 4.25
N SER A 22 13.02 -42.79 3.44
CA SER A 22 12.94 -41.45 2.89
C SER A 22 13.02 -40.35 3.96
N GLN A 23 12.53 -40.64 5.17
CA GLN A 23 12.41 -39.68 6.27
C GLN A 23 13.78 -39.28 6.84
N PHE A 24 14.80 -40.13 6.68
CA PHE A 24 16.17 -39.82 7.14
C PHE A 24 16.80 -38.64 6.39
N ALA A 25 16.27 -38.26 5.23
CA ALA A 25 16.76 -37.09 4.49
C ALA A 25 16.24 -35.76 5.05
N VAL A 26 15.35 -35.74 6.03
CA VAL A 26 14.80 -34.51 6.59
C VAL A 26 14.68 -34.56 8.12
N ASP A 27 15.55 -35.32 8.77
CA ASP A 27 15.53 -35.49 10.22
C ASP A 27 16.46 -34.52 10.95
N GLY A 28 17.17 -33.66 10.21
CA GLY A 28 18.05 -32.64 10.75
C GLY A 28 19.45 -33.13 11.10
N MET A 29 19.82 -34.36 10.69
CA MET A 29 21.14 -34.92 10.99
C MET A 29 21.96 -35.14 9.71
N VAL A 30 22.96 -34.28 9.50
CA VAL A 30 23.97 -34.49 8.46
C VAL A 30 24.95 -35.57 8.92
N ARG A 31 24.89 -36.78 8.33
CA ARG A 31 25.68 -37.94 8.77
C ARG A 31 26.93 -38.15 7.94
N PHE A 32 27.90 -38.86 8.50
CA PHE A 32 29.11 -39.26 7.76
C PHE A 32 28.96 -40.58 7.00
N HIS A 33 28.12 -41.51 7.47
CA HIS A 33 27.92 -42.82 6.88
C HIS A 33 26.44 -43.26 6.95
N CYS A 34 25.87 -43.62 5.79
CA CYS A 34 24.50 -44.14 5.69
C CYS A 34 24.29 -45.49 6.41
N LEU A 35 25.31 -46.35 6.42
CA LEU A 35 25.19 -47.76 6.84
C LEU A 35 24.73 -47.94 8.30
N PHE A 36 25.13 -47.04 9.19
CA PHE A 36 24.91 -47.17 10.64
C PHE A 36 23.85 -46.23 11.20
N TYR A 37 23.58 -45.11 10.53
CA TYR A 37 22.78 -44.02 11.09
C TYR A 37 21.55 -43.67 10.25
N GLY A 38 21.39 -44.35 9.11
CA GLY A 38 20.28 -44.19 8.19
C GLY A 38 20.44 -43.02 7.21
N CYS A 39 19.99 -43.20 5.97
CA CYS A 39 19.89 -42.13 4.98
C CYS A 39 18.85 -42.51 3.92
N SER A 40 18.29 -41.55 3.20
CA SER A 40 17.37 -41.89 2.10
C SER A 40 18.13 -42.58 0.97
N HIS A 41 17.70 -43.78 0.57
CA HIS A 41 18.32 -44.54 -0.52
C HIS A 41 17.29 -45.38 -1.28
N THR A 42 17.13 -45.10 -2.58
CA THR A 42 16.24 -45.87 -3.45
C THR A 42 16.83 -47.22 -3.85
N ASN A 43 15.99 -48.20 -4.17
CA ASN A 43 16.44 -49.53 -4.54
C ASN A 43 17.39 -49.51 -5.76
N GLN A 44 18.37 -50.41 -5.79
CA GLN A 44 19.36 -50.54 -6.87
C GLN A 44 18.75 -50.92 -8.22
N ARG A 45 17.52 -51.45 -8.25
CA ARG A 45 16.81 -51.85 -9.47
C ARG A 45 15.71 -50.88 -9.88
N ASP A 46 15.63 -49.72 -9.25
CA ASP A 46 14.65 -48.70 -9.59
C ASP A 46 14.99 -48.08 -10.95
N LEU A 47 14.05 -48.14 -11.90
CA LEU A 47 14.24 -47.58 -13.23
C LEU A 47 14.01 -46.06 -13.25
N CYS A 48 13.25 -45.55 -12.28
CA CYS A 48 12.84 -44.15 -12.20
C CYS A 48 12.95 -43.64 -10.75
N PRO A 49 14.15 -43.70 -10.15
CA PRO A 49 14.33 -43.37 -8.74
C PRO A 49 13.98 -41.92 -8.45
N SER A 50 13.18 -41.73 -7.40
CA SER A 50 12.79 -40.41 -6.91
C SER A 50 12.63 -40.39 -5.40
N TRP A 51 12.84 -39.21 -4.85
CA TRP A 51 12.57 -38.86 -3.47
C TRP A 51 11.83 -37.52 -3.46
N THR A 52 10.73 -37.43 -2.73
CA THR A 52 9.89 -36.24 -2.66
C THR A 52 9.64 -35.87 -1.21
N VAL A 53 9.77 -34.58 -0.88
CA VAL A 53 9.24 -33.99 0.35
C VAL A 53 7.99 -33.19 0.03
N ARG A 54 6.91 -33.44 0.78
CA ARG A 54 5.65 -32.68 0.69
C ARG A 54 5.51 -31.82 1.93
N PHE A 55 5.27 -30.53 1.71
CA PHE A 55 5.09 -29.58 2.80
C PHE A 55 3.65 -29.64 3.34
N ASP A 56 3.50 -29.37 4.64
CA ASP A 56 2.21 -29.26 5.33
C ASP A 56 1.35 -28.08 4.85
N GLN A 57 1.99 -27.10 4.21
CA GLN A 57 1.39 -25.98 3.51
C GLN A 57 2.37 -25.46 2.44
N ASP A 58 1.92 -24.56 1.58
CA ASP A 58 2.81 -23.99 0.57
C ASP A 58 3.80 -22.99 1.20
N TYR A 59 5.06 -23.06 0.79
CA TYR A 59 6.12 -22.15 1.24
C TYR A 59 6.82 -21.43 0.07
N TYR A 60 7.25 -20.20 0.29
CA TYR A 60 8.09 -19.46 -0.67
C TYR A 60 9.56 -19.86 -0.53
N ILE A 61 9.98 -20.90 -1.26
CA ILE A 61 11.32 -21.49 -1.14
C ILE A 61 12.28 -20.87 -2.16
N TYR A 62 13.38 -20.29 -1.67
CA TYR A 62 14.42 -19.66 -2.51
C TYR A 62 15.76 -20.41 -2.49
N LYS A 63 15.98 -21.32 -1.52
CA LYS A 63 17.24 -22.08 -1.41
C LYS A 63 16.97 -23.50 -0.96
N CYS A 64 17.53 -24.47 -1.67
CA CYS A 64 17.62 -25.86 -1.22
C CYS A 64 19.07 -26.24 -1.01
N VAL A 65 19.33 -27.04 0.03
CA VAL A 65 20.64 -27.62 0.30
C VAL A 65 20.48 -29.14 0.34
N ILE A 66 21.26 -29.85 -0.46
CA ILE A 66 21.30 -31.31 -0.48
C ILE A 66 22.66 -31.75 -0.01
N TYR A 67 22.71 -32.46 1.11
CA TYR A 67 23.92 -33.12 1.58
C TYR A 67 24.01 -34.49 0.92
N ASN A 68 25.11 -34.69 0.22
CA ASN A 68 25.45 -35.96 -0.40
C ASN A 68 26.10 -36.89 0.64
N ARG A 69 26.32 -38.14 0.24
CA ARG A 69 27.13 -39.09 0.99
C ARG A 69 28.59 -38.66 1.00
N ILE A 70 29.25 -38.92 2.12
CA ILE A 70 30.68 -38.64 2.32
C ILE A 70 31.55 -39.87 2.03
N ASP A 71 30.94 -41.06 1.99
CA ASP A 71 31.62 -42.33 1.69
C ASP A 71 31.97 -42.50 0.20
N ALA A 72 32.52 -43.67 -0.15
CA ALA A 72 32.96 -44.03 -1.50
C ALA A 72 31.83 -44.04 -2.55
N GLU A 73 30.58 -43.82 -2.14
CA GLU A 73 29.38 -43.85 -2.98
C GLU A 73 28.85 -42.44 -3.31
N ARG A 74 29.64 -41.38 -3.14
CA ARG A 74 29.24 -39.99 -3.46
C ARG A 74 28.83 -39.76 -4.92
N GLN A 75 29.29 -40.59 -5.87
CA GLN A 75 28.88 -40.53 -7.28
C GLN A 75 27.39 -40.76 -7.48
N ARG A 76 26.72 -41.29 -6.45
CA ARG A 76 25.36 -41.77 -6.58
C ARG A 76 24.31 -40.69 -6.81
N LEU A 77 24.59 -39.46 -6.37
CA LEU A 77 23.71 -38.31 -6.61
C LEU A 77 24.04 -37.57 -7.91
N LYS A 78 25.06 -37.97 -8.68
CA LYS A 78 25.51 -37.24 -9.87
C LYS A 78 24.41 -37.07 -10.91
N GLY A 79 24.18 -35.85 -11.40
CA GLY A 79 23.24 -35.60 -12.49
C GLY A 79 21.77 -35.64 -12.08
N PHE A 80 21.47 -35.49 -10.79
CA PHE A 80 20.10 -35.45 -10.29
C PHE A 80 19.32 -34.25 -10.88
N VAL A 81 18.00 -34.39 -10.86
CA VAL A 81 17.06 -33.34 -11.20
C VAL A 81 16.30 -32.96 -9.94
N LEU A 82 16.31 -31.68 -9.57
CA LEU A 82 15.46 -31.13 -8.52
C LEU A 82 14.33 -30.33 -9.17
N GLU A 83 13.10 -30.64 -8.81
CA GLU A 83 11.90 -29.94 -9.27
C GLU A 83 11.11 -29.42 -8.07
N MET A 84 10.83 -28.12 -8.06
CA MET A 84 9.87 -27.51 -7.12
C MET A 84 8.49 -27.54 -7.77
N LEU A 85 7.48 -28.02 -7.04
CA LEU A 85 6.16 -28.32 -7.56
C LEU A 85 5.08 -27.49 -6.87
N ASP A 86 4.03 -27.12 -7.61
CA ASP A 86 2.79 -26.56 -7.07
C ASP A 86 1.87 -27.65 -6.50
N GLN A 87 0.72 -27.26 -5.94
CA GLN A 87 -0.28 -28.18 -5.39
C GLN A 87 -0.87 -29.17 -6.42
N ARG A 88 -0.77 -28.87 -7.72
CA ARG A 88 -1.22 -29.71 -8.82
C ARG A 88 -0.08 -30.56 -9.41
N ASN A 89 1.07 -30.60 -8.72
CA ASN A 89 2.31 -31.23 -9.16
C ASN A 89 2.86 -30.65 -10.49
N SER A 90 2.57 -29.39 -10.80
CA SER A 90 3.16 -28.67 -11.92
C SER A 90 4.55 -28.14 -11.54
N THR A 91 5.53 -28.30 -12.42
CA THR A 91 6.91 -27.84 -12.18
C THR A 91 7.00 -26.32 -12.23
N LEU A 92 7.30 -25.70 -11.09
CA LEU A 92 7.53 -24.27 -10.93
C LEU A 92 8.98 -23.88 -11.22
N PHE A 93 9.91 -24.72 -10.78
CA PHE A 93 11.34 -24.53 -10.94
C PHE A 93 12.01 -25.88 -11.14
N ARG A 94 13.03 -25.91 -12.00
CA ARG A 94 13.79 -27.12 -12.31
C ARG A 94 15.28 -26.83 -12.31
N TYR A 95 16.02 -27.62 -11.57
CA TYR A 95 17.48 -27.65 -11.55
C TYR A 95 17.96 -29.02 -12.02
N GLN A 96 18.99 -29.01 -12.88
CA GLN A 96 19.64 -30.21 -13.38
C GLN A 96 21.12 -30.12 -12.98
N ASP A 97 21.59 -31.07 -12.18
CA ASP A 97 23.02 -31.16 -11.86
C ASP A 97 23.82 -31.48 -13.14
N SER A 98 24.87 -30.71 -13.36
CA SER A 98 25.82 -30.85 -14.48
C SER A 98 27.28 -30.86 -14.02
N GLU A 99 27.50 -30.79 -12.71
CA GLU A 99 28.80 -30.55 -12.09
C GLU A 99 29.51 -31.86 -11.69
N PRO A 100 30.82 -31.83 -11.39
CA PRO A 100 31.46 -32.95 -10.69
C PRO A 100 30.75 -33.19 -9.35
N THR A 101 30.82 -34.42 -8.85
CA THR A 101 30.13 -34.81 -7.61
C THR A 101 30.61 -34.00 -6.41
N LYS A 102 29.65 -33.34 -5.73
CA LYS A 102 29.88 -32.47 -4.57
C LYS A 102 29.40 -33.16 -3.30
N LEU A 103 29.98 -32.77 -2.16
CA LEU A 103 29.50 -33.19 -0.85
C LEU A 103 28.22 -32.43 -0.45
N VAL A 104 28.09 -31.18 -0.91
CA VAL A 104 26.92 -30.34 -0.65
C VAL A 104 26.53 -29.63 -1.94
N TYR A 105 25.25 -29.73 -2.29
CA TYR A 105 24.65 -29.04 -3.42
C TYR A 105 23.78 -27.91 -2.88
N THR A 106 23.98 -26.69 -3.36
CA THR A 106 23.12 -25.54 -3.04
C THR A 106 22.41 -25.09 -4.32
N VAL A 107 21.08 -25.15 -4.31
CA VAL A 107 20.23 -24.78 -5.43
C VAL A 107 19.45 -23.53 -5.05
N LEU A 108 19.56 -22.48 -5.87
CA LEU A 108 18.88 -21.21 -5.63
C LEU A 108 17.76 -21.01 -6.65
N ASN A 109 16.54 -20.73 -6.16
CA ASN A 109 15.42 -20.28 -6.97
C ASN A 109 15.19 -18.79 -6.71
N LEU A 110 15.84 -17.93 -7.50
CA LEU A 110 15.75 -16.47 -7.36
C LEU A 110 14.41 -15.90 -7.86
N ASN A 111 13.64 -16.67 -8.63
CA ASN A 111 12.33 -16.25 -9.13
C ASN A 111 11.22 -16.49 -8.09
N GLY A 112 11.51 -17.22 -7.01
CA GLY A 112 10.54 -17.57 -5.97
C GLY A 112 9.41 -18.45 -6.48
N GLY A 113 8.39 -18.63 -5.65
CA GLY A 113 7.18 -19.41 -5.99
C GLY A 113 6.57 -20.06 -4.75
N SER A 114 5.25 -20.23 -4.75
CA SER A 114 4.51 -20.99 -3.74
C SER A 114 4.74 -22.48 -3.97
N VAL A 115 5.64 -23.10 -3.21
CA VAL A 115 6.06 -24.49 -3.40
C VAL A 115 5.32 -25.41 -2.43
N ALA A 116 4.62 -26.41 -2.96
CA ALA A 116 3.90 -27.41 -2.19
C ALA A 116 4.72 -28.70 -1.98
N ALA A 117 5.63 -29.01 -2.90
CA ALA A 117 6.51 -30.17 -2.81
C ALA A 117 7.83 -29.95 -3.54
N ILE A 118 8.87 -30.69 -3.14
CA ILE A 118 10.13 -30.77 -3.88
C ILE A 118 10.43 -32.22 -4.19
N ASN A 119 10.69 -32.50 -5.46
CA ASN A 119 11.07 -33.80 -5.97
C ASN A 119 12.53 -33.80 -6.41
N VAL A 120 13.29 -34.80 -5.98
CA VAL A 120 14.64 -35.10 -6.44
C VAL A 120 14.59 -36.43 -7.17
N SER A 121 14.97 -36.45 -8.45
CA SER A 121 14.95 -37.65 -9.27
C SER A 121 16.26 -37.84 -10.02
N GLN A 122 16.53 -39.08 -10.44
CA GLN A 122 17.68 -39.39 -11.29
C GLN A 122 17.20 -40.10 -12.55
N LYS A 123 17.67 -39.63 -13.72
CA LYS A 123 17.30 -40.20 -15.03
C LYS A 123 18.50 -40.55 -15.90
N ASN A 124 19.71 -40.15 -15.52
CA ASN A 124 20.90 -40.44 -16.31
C ASN A 124 21.42 -41.84 -16.02
N TRP A 125 21.57 -42.61 -17.10
CA TRP A 125 22.16 -43.95 -17.09
C TRP A 125 23.67 -43.84 -17.28
N TYR A 126 24.46 -44.25 -16.29
CA TYR A 126 25.93 -44.12 -16.33
C TYR A 126 26.67 -45.38 -16.79
N GLY A 127 25.97 -46.33 -17.42
CA GLY A 127 26.57 -47.51 -18.05
C GLY A 127 25.83 -48.81 -17.71
N PRO A 128 26.12 -49.92 -18.40
CA PRO A 128 25.40 -51.20 -18.25
C PRO A 128 25.37 -51.77 -16.82
N ASP A 129 26.31 -51.35 -15.95
CA ASP A 129 26.42 -51.80 -14.55
C ASP A 129 25.98 -50.76 -13.50
N LEU A 130 25.56 -49.55 -13.92
CA LEU A 130 25.21 -48.44 -13.02
C LEU A 130 23.77 -47.99 -13.27
N MET A 131 22.84 -48.71 -12.65
CA MET A 131 21.43 -48.31 -12.59
C MET A 131 21.30 -46.99 -11.81
N PRO A 132 20.39 -46.08 -12.20
CA PRO A 132 20.17 -44.84 -11.48
C PRO A 132 19.58 -45.14 -10.10
N PHE A 133 20.00 -44.41 -9.08
CA PHE A 133 19.34 -44.35 -7.76
C PHE A 133 19.37 -42.90 -7.28
N VAL A 134 18.56 -42.59 -6.28
CA VAL A 134 18.62 -41.34 -5.51
C VAL A 134 19.07 -41.71 -4.10
N SER A 135 20.13 -41.05 -3.64
CA SER A 135 20.58 -41.17 -2.26
C SER A 135 20.86 -39.81 -1.69
N ILE A 136 20.16 -39.48 -0.61
CA ILE A 136 20.21 -38.18 0.05
C ILE A 136 20.53 -38.42 1.51
N ASN A 137 21.57 -37.74 1.99
CA ASN A 137 21.97 -37.81 3.39
C ASN A 137 21.11 -36.88 4.24
N GLU A 138 20.96 -35.63 3.81
CA GLU A 138 20.08 -34.65 4.43
C GLU A 138 19.65 -33.64 3.36
N PHE A 139 18.45 -33.09 3.50
CA PHE A 139 17.84 -32.12 2.63
C PHE A 139 17.26 -30.97 3.45
N GLU A 140 17.63 -29.75 3.08
CA GLU A 140 17.13 -28.54 3.71
C GLU A 140 16.48 -27.65 2.66
N ALA A 141 15.33 -27.07 2.99
CA ALA A 141 14.65 -26.08 2.18
C ALA A 141 14.45 -24.79 2.96
N TYR A 142 14.95 -23.68 2.43
CA TYR A 142 14.88 -22.36 3.04
C TYR A 142 14.05 -21.41 2.18
N GLY A 143 13.21 -20.65 2.87
CA GLY A 143 12.29 -19.70 2.27
C GLY A 143 12.02 -18.50 3.18
N GLU A 144 11.40 -17.47 2.62
CA GLU A 144 10.88 -16.33 3.38
C GLU A 144 9.42 -16.58 3.77
N TYR A 145 9.02 -16.07 4.94
CA TYR A 145 7.63 -16.14 5.39
C TYR A 145 6.77 -15.19 4.53
N LEU A 146 5.50 -15.53 4.32
CA LEU A 146 4.52 -14.62 3.73
C LEU A 146 4.42 -13.34 4.58
N PRO A 147 4.53 -12.13 3.98
CA PRO A 147 4.41 -10.88 4.73
C PRO A 147 3.08 -10.80 5.49
N GLY A 148 3.16 -10.42 6.76
CA GLY A 148 1.98 -10.21 7.61
C GLY A 148 1.55 -11.39 8.49
N PHE A 149 2.31 -12.48 8.48
CA PHE A 149 2.10 -13.62 9.37
C PHE A 149 3.37 -13.95 10.18
N TRP A 150 3.18 -14.56 11.35
CA TRP A 150 4.25 -15.02 12.23
C TRP A 150 3.92 -16.37 12.87
N GLY A 151 4.88 -16.90 13.62
CA GLY A 151 4.79 -18.20 14.28
C GLY A 151 5.28 -19.35 13.40
N LEU A 152 5.61 -20.47 14.03
CA LEU A 152 6.25 -21.62 13.38
C LEU A 152 5.42 -22.20 12.22
N SER A 153 4.09 -22.05 12.27
CA SER A 153 3.14 -22.51 11.26
C SER A 153 2.55 -21.39 10.39
N CYS A 154 3.00 -20.13 10.52
CA CYS A 154 2.48 -19.00 9.72
C CYS A 154 0.95 -18.77 9.84
N LYS A 155 0.36 -19.11 11.00
CA LYS A 155 -1.09 -18.95 11.24
C LYS A 155 -1.44 -17.68 11.99
N GLU A 156 -0.47 -17.11 12.70
CA GLU A 156 -0.69 -15.91 13.51
C GLU A 156 -0.51 -14.67 12.65
N ARG A 157 -1.42 -13.70 12.76
CA ARG A 157 -1.30 -12.43 12.02
C ARG A 157 -0.40 -11.45 12.76
N CYS A 158 0.38 -10.68 12.01
CA CYS A 158 1.11 -9.53 12.56
C CYS A 158 0.12 -8.55 13.22
N PRO A 159 0.57 -7.81 14.25
CA PRO A 159 -0.20 -6.71 14.83
C PRO A 159 -0.64 -5.71 13.76
N THR A 160 -1.81 -5.09 13.93
CA THR A 160 -2.33 -4.07 12.99
C THR A 160 -1.42 -2.85 12.88
N SER A 161 -0.68 -2.53 13.95
CA SER A 161 0.36 -1.49 13.96
C SER A 161 1.55 -1.80 13.05
N CYS A 162 1.72 -3.04 12.58
CA CYS A 162 2.80 -3.43 11.68
C CYS A 162 2.37 -4.64 10.82
N SER A 163 1.24 -4.50 10.12
CA SER A 163 0.53 -5.59 9.46
C SER A 163 1.34 -6.38 8.42
N SER A 164 2.44 -5.84 7.91
CA SER A 164 3.37 -6.50 6.98
C SER A 164 4.81 -6.53 7.49
N SER A 165 5.04 -6.08 8.72
CA SER A 165 6.36 -5.68 9.22
C SER A 165 6.57 -6.18 10.66
N CYS A 166 6.34 -7.47 10.88
CA CYS A 166 6.61 -8.12 12.14
C CYS A 166 7.63 -9.27 11.99
N HIS A 167 8.35 -9.56 13.07
CA HIS A 167 9.30 -10.65 13.17
C HIS A 167 8.57 -12.00 13.06
N ALA A 168 9.03 -12.85 12.15
CA ALA A 168 8.40 -14.14 11.88
C ALA A 168 8.40 -15.11 13.07
N GLU A 169 9.36 -14.99 14.00
CA GLU A 169 9.49 -15.91 15.14
C GLU A 169 8.56 -15.57 16.30
N HIS A 170 8.39 -14.27 16.60
CA HIS A 170 7.72 -13.81 17.82
C HIS A 170 6.69 -12.69 17.60
N GLY A 171 6.38 -12.33 16.36
CA GLY A 171 5.26 -11.45 16.00
C GLY A 171 5.40 -9.98 16.40
N LYS A 172 6.55 -9.56 16.96
CA LYS A 172 6.79 -8.15 17.32
C LYS A 172 7.16 -7.34 16.09
N CYS A 173 6.78 -6.07 16.06
CA CYS A 173 7.06 -5.18 14.94
C CYS A 173 8.58 -4.99 14.73
N ASN A 174 8.98 -4.65 13.50
CA ASN A 174 10.38 -4.45 13.10
C ASN A 174 10.71 -2.97 12.79
N THR A 175 10.72 -2.54 11.54
CA THR A 175 11.12 -1.20 11.07
C THR A 175 9.96 -0.32 10.62
N ILE A 176 8.76 -0.88 10.41
CA ILE A 176 7.59 -0.14 9.95
C ILE A 176 6.48 -0.23 10.98
N CYS A 177 6.03 0.93 11.43
CA CYS A 177 4.83 1.11 12.24
C CYS A 177 3.79 1.93 11.48
N ILE A 178 2.58 1.41 11.30
CA ILE A 178 1.47 2.11 10.64
C ILE A 178 0.73 2.91 11.70
N GLY A 179 0.76 4.25 11.60
CA GLY A 179 0.14 5.16 12.56
C GLY A 179 0.95 5.43 13.83
N TYR A 180 2.23 5.02 13.88
CA TYR A 180 3.15 5.29 15.00
C TYR A 180 4.54 5.73 14.52
N ALA A 181 5.27 6.44 15.37
CA ALA A 181 6.53 7.12 15.04
C ALA A 181 7.79 6.42 15.59
N ASP A 182 7.65 5.39 16.41
CA ASP A 182 8.74 4.75 17.19
C ASP A 182 8.95 3.25 16.88
N PRO A 183 9.36 2.87 15.66
CA PRO A 183 9.84 1.51 15.41
C PRO A 183 11.03 1.15 16.33
N PRO A 184 11.12 -0.10 16.85
CA PRO A 184 10.23 -1.25 16.60
C PRO A 184 9.02 -1.36 17.54
N LEU A 185 8.81 -0.42 18.45
CA LEU A 185 7.84 -0.55 19.54
C LEU A 185 6.41 -0.21 19.08
N CYS A 186 6.27 0.75 18.16
CA CYS A 186 4.98 1.23 17.67
C CYS A 186 4.03 1.64 18.82
N SER A 187 4.53 2.45 19.76
CA SER A 187 3.82 2.91 20.96
C SER A 187 3.51 4.41 20.96
N ILE A 188 4.20 5.20 20.15
CA ILE A 188 4.01 6.65 20.01
C ILE A 188 3.16 6.92 18.77
N GLU A 189 1.91 7.29 18.96
CA GLU A 189 1.00 7.60 17.85
C GLU A 189 1.50 8.77 17.00
N CYS A 190 1.12 8.79 15.73
CA CYS A 190 1.37 9.96 14.89
C CYS A 190 0.73 11.22 15.47
N ASP A 191 1.41 12.35 15.29
CA ASP A 191 0.77 13.65 15.44
C ASP A 191 -0.49 13.74 14.56
N SER A 192 -1.50 14.47 15.02
CA SER A 192 -2.78 14.64 14.32
C SER A 192 -2.67 15.14 12.88
N THR A 193 -1.55 15.76 12.49
CA THR A 193 -1.29 16.24 11.12
C THR A 193 -0.55 15.23 10.24
N LYS A 194 -0.30 14.01 10.73
CA LYS A 194 0.47 12.97 10.02
C LYS A 194 -0.21 11.61 10.09
N TRP A 195 0.09 10.75 9.12
CA TRP A 195 -0.49 9.42 9.04
C TRP A 195 0.41 8.43 8.29
N GLY A 196 0.00 7.16 8.30
CA GLY A 196 0.61 6.09 7.51
C GLY A 196 1.88 5.51 8.12
N PRO A 197 2.75 4.89 7.31
CA PRO A 197 3.95 4.21 7.80
C PRO A 197 4.96 5.22 8.37
N ASN A 198 5.36 5.00 9.61
CA ASN A 198 6.29 5.83 10.38
C ASN A 198 5.91 7.32 10.39
N CYS A 199 4.61 7.63 10.27
CA CYS A 199 4.09 8.99 10.18
C CYS A 199 4.73 9.82 9.04
N SER A 200 5.05 9.16 7.93
CA SER A 200 5.76 9.79 6.80
C SER A 200 4.85 10.65 5.93
N ASN A 201 3.54 10.46 6.00
CA ASN A 201 2.57 11.22 5.20
C ASN A 201 1.99 12.37 6.02
N ASN A 202 1.78 13.51 5.38
CA ASN A 202 1.04 14.63 5.96
C ASN A 202 -0.45 14.49 5.65
N CYS A 203 -1.30 14.95 6.57
CA CYS A 203 -2.73 15.08 6.34
C CYS A 203 -3.04 16.15 5.27
N SER A 204 -4.19 16.00 4.60
CA SER A 204 -4.65 16.97 3.60
C SER A 204 -4.96 18.32 4.26
N ALA A 205 -4.57 19.41 3.61
CA ALA A 205 -4.94 20.77 4.01
C ALA A 205 -6.45 21.06 3.87
N SER A 206 -7.17 20.22 3.11
CA SER A 206 -8.62 20.27 3.02
C SER A 206 -9.32 19.75 4.28
N CYS A 207 -8.61 18.95 5.11
CA CYS A 207 -9.12 18.55 6.41
C CYS A 207 -9.16 19.76 7.34
N TYR A 208 -10.21 19.85 8.16
CA TYR A 208 -10.25 20.86 9.22
C TYR A 208 -9.03 20.71 10.15
N ASN A 209 -8.34 21.82 10.41
CA ASN A 209 -7.06 21.87 11.13
C ASN A 209 -5.96 20.94 10.59
N SER A 210 -6.04 20.54 9.32
CA SER A 210 -5.14 19.54 8.73
C SER A 210 -5.08 18.24 9.55
N SER A 211 -6.20 17.85 10.17
CA SER A 211 -6.26 16.68 11.05
C SER A 211 -6.89 15.47 10.36
N CYS A 212 -6.20 14.33 10.42
CA CYS A 212 -6.65 13.11 9.76
C CYS A 212 -6.36 11.84 10.59
N ASP A 213 -7.03 10.76 10.23
CA ASP A 213 -6.85 9.45 10.84
C ASP A 213 -5.43 8.94 10.59
N LYS A 214 -4.74 8.54 11.67
CA LYS A 214 -3.32 8.14 11.66
C LYS A 214 -3.05 6.91 10.77
N LEU A 215 -4.05 6.10 10.45
CA LEU A 215 -3.89 4.89 9.63
C LEU A 215 -4.22 5.15 8.15
N THR A 216 -5.33 5.83 7.90
CA THR A 216 -5.96 5.95 6.57
C THR A 216 -5.71 7.30 5.89
N GLY A 217 -5.38 8.34 6.66
CA GLY A 217 -5.23 9.70 6.15
C GLY A 217 -6.54 10.44 5.87
N LEU A 218 -7.68 9.83 6.20
CA LEU A 218 -9.01 10.43 6.00
C LEU A 218 -9.28 11.49 7.08
N CYS A 219 -9.97 12.57 6.71
CA CYS A 219 -10.21 13.68 7.63
C CYS A 219 -11.11 13.26 8.80
N LEU A 220 -10.78 13.68 10.02
CA LEU A 220 -11.46 13.20 11.24
C LEU A 220 -12.78 13.90 11.57
N SER A 221 -12.97 15.17 11.15
CA SER A 221 -14.10 15.97 11.61
C SER A 221 -14.90 16.61 10.48
N ALA A 222 -14.23 17.38 9.61
CA ALA A 222 -14.89 18.13 8.57
C ALA A 222 -13.92 18.49 7.45
N CYS A 223 -14.49 18.90 6.33
CA CYS A 223 -13.80 19.41 5.16
C CYS A 223 -13.90 20.93 5.09
N LEU A 224 -12.79 21.65 4.99
CA LEU A 224 -12.79 23.10 4.83
C LEU A 224 -12.87 23.48 3.34
N GLY A 225 -14.06 23.87 2.88
CA GLY A 225 -14.32 24.24 1.49
C GLY A 225 -14.53 23.09 0.52
N TYR A 226 -14.79 21.88 1.04
CA TYR A 226 -15.11 20.67 0.30
C TYR A 226 -16.34 19.98 0.94
N GLN A 227 -17.07 19.15 0.18
CA GLN A 227 -18.39 18.59 0.58
C GLN A 227 -18.42 17.07 0.81
N ASP A 228 -17.41 16.34 0.34
CA ASP A 228 -17.34 14.87 0.35
C ASP A 228 -16.55 14.33 1.55
N PHE A 229 -17.02 14.65 2.76
CA PHE A 229 -16.46 14.09 3.98
C PHE A 229 -16.55 12.54 3.98
N PRO A 230 -15.48 11.80 4.35
CA PRO A 230 -14.22 12.23 4.95
C PRO A 230 -13.04 12.45 3.99
N TYR A 231 -13.26 12.40 2.67
CA TYR A 231 -12.21 12.48 1.66
C TYR A 231 -11.76 13.91 1.37
N CYS A 232 -12.71 14.86 1.40
CA CYS A 232 -12.47 16.28 1.15
C CYS A 232 -11.76 16.56 -0.19
N THR A 233 -12.20 15.88 -1.26
CA THR A 233 -11.67 16.00 -2.63
C THR A 233 -12.59 16.78 -3.57
N THR A 234 -13.87 16.90 -3.24
CA THR A 234 -14.89 17.59 -4.00
C THR A 234 -15.14 18.98 -3.44
N LYS A 235 -14.67 20.02 -4.13
CA LYS A 235 -14.85 21.42 -3.71
C LYS A 235 -16.33 21.77 -3.56
N CYS A 236 -16.65 22.73 -2.70
CA CYS A 236 -18.02 23.27 -2.60
C CYS A 236 -18.56 23.75 -3.94
N ASN A 237 -19.89 23.68 -4.07
CA ASN A 237 -20.59 24.37 -5.13
C ASN A 237 -20.31 25.88 -5.04
N LYS A 238 -20.39 26.58 -6.19
CA LYS A 238 -20.04 28.01 -6.25
C LYS A 238 -20.87 28.91 -5.33
N THR A 239 -22.01 28.43 -4.85
CA THR A 239 -22.97 29.15 -3.99
C THR A 239 -22.83 28.78 -2.50
N SER A 240 -21.87 27.95 -2.11
CA SER A 240 -21.64 27.55 -0.73
C SER A 240 -20.16 27.56 -0.32
N TYR A 241 -19.90 27.68 0.98
CA TYR A 241 -18.55 27.78 1.53
C TYR A 241 -18.45 27.26 2.97
N GLY A 242 -17.23 27.21 3.49
CA GLY A 242 -16.92 26.87 4.88
C GLY A 242 -16.83 25.37 5.12
N LEU A 243 -17.02 24.97 6.38
CA LEU A 243 -16.95 23.57 6.78
C LEU A 243 -18.10 22.77 6.17
N ASN A 244 -17.76 21.70 5.45
CA ASN A 244 -18.70 20.84 4.73
C ASN A 244 -19.66 21.63 3.82
N CYS A 245 -19.24 22.81 3.36
CA CYS A 245 -20.05 23.72 2.55
C CYS A 245 -21.38 24.13 3.20
N SER A 246 -21.40 24.21 4.54
CA SER A 246 -22.63 24.45 5.32
C SER A 246 -23.12 25.90 5.25
N ASN A 247 -22.29 26.83 4.76
CA ASN A 247 -22.68 28.24 4.63
C ASN A 247 -23.05 28.58 3.19
N THR A 248 -24.04 29.45 3.00
CA THR A 248 -24.43 29.99 1.69
C THR A 248 -23.67 31.28 1.40
N CYS A 249 -23.19 31.44 0.17
CA CYS A 249 -22.54 32.67 -0.27
C CYS A 249 -23.47 33.89 -0.10
N PRO A 250 -22.92 35.06 0.25
CA PRO A 250 -23.70 36.29 0.34
C PRO A 250 -24.49 36.57 -0.94
N SER A 251 -25.78 36.91 -0.81
CA SER A 251 -26.67 37.15 -1.95
C SER A 251 -26.20 38.30 -2.84
N ASN A 252 -25.48 39.27 -2.27
CA ASN A 252 -24.95 40.44 -2.96
C ASN A 252 -23.62 40.18 -3.69
N CYS A 253 -23.05 38.98 -3.61
CA CYS A 253 -21.94 38.60 -4.47
C CYS A 253 -22.40 38.54 -5.94
N ILE A 254 -21.50 38.82 -6.89
CA ILE A 254 -21.79 38.59 -8.32
C ILE A 254 -22.12 37.11 -8.55
N ASN A 255 -23.26 36.86 -9.23
CA ASN A 255 -23.84 35.53 -9.49
C ASN A 255 -24.09 34.70 -8.22
N GLY A 256 -24.14 35.32 -7.03
CA GLY A 256 -24.25 34.60 -5.75
C GLY A 256 -23.07 33.69 -5.47
N THR A 257 -21.88 34.00 -6.03
CA THR A 257 -20.70 33.13 -5.91
C THR A 257 -19.64 33.68 -4.97
N CYS A 258 -18.97 32.80 -4.24
CA CYS A 258 -17.92 33.18 -3.29
C CYS A 258 -16.82 32.11 -3.19
N ASP A 259 -15.70 32.47 -2.56
CA ASP A 259 -14.62 31.54 -2.26
C ASP A 259 -15.09 30.43 -1.31
N SER A 260 -14.81 29.17 -1.66
CA SER A 260 -15.37 28.01 -0.95
C SER A 260 -14.82 27.85 0.47
N ILE A 261 -13.68 28.45 0.80
CA ILE A 261 -13.09 28.38 2.13
C ILE A 261 -13.56 29.56 2.97
N THR A 262 -13.35 30.78 2.45
CA THR A 262 -13.49 32.02 3.21
C THR A 262 -14.86 32.68 3.09
N GLY A 263 -15.65 32.33 2.08
CA GLY A 263 -16.94 32.95 1.78
C GLY A 263 -16.84 34.35 1.16
N LYS A 264 -15.64 34.82 0.85
CA LYS A 264 -15.44 36.16 0.26
C LYS A 264 -15.89 36.19 -1.20
N CYS A 265 -16.59 37.25 -1.58
CA CYS A 265 -17.02 37.48 -2.97
C CYS A 265 -15.82 37.97 -3.80
N SER A 266 -15.74 37.56 -5.06
CA SER A 266 -14.79 38.15 -6.03
C SER A 266 -15.21 39.55 -6.49
N GLY A 267 -16.49 39.89 -6.36
CA GLY A 267 -17.05 41.20 -6.62
C GLY A 267 -18.49 41.32 -6.12
N CYS A 268 -18.98 42.54 -6.03
CA CYS A 268 -20.31 42.86 -5.50
C CYS A 268 -21.26 43.33 -6.59
N MET A 269 -22.54 42.97 -6.44
CA MET A 269 -23.61 43.60 -7.21
C MET A 269 -23.62 45.13 -6.98
N PRO A 270 -24.14 45.91 -7.94
CA PRO A 270 -24.27 47.36 -7.79
C PRO A 270 -24.99 47.75 -6.49
N GLY A 271 -24.49 48.78 -5.81
CA GLY A 271 -25.01 49.23 -4.52
C GLY A 271 -24.33 48.63 -3.29
N PHE A 272 -23.38 47.70 -3.47
CA PHE A 272 -22.68 47.03 -2.36
C PHE A 272 -21.14 47.01 -2.52
N LYS A 273 -20.43 46.99 -1.39
CA LYS A 273 -18.98 46.89 -1.23
C LYS A 273 -18.57 45.96 -0.07
N GLY A 274 -17.26 45.75 0.08
CA GLY A 274 -16.66 44.90 1.13
C GLY A 274 -16.43 43.45 0.67
N GLY A 275 -15.64 42.69 1.44
CA GLY A 275 -15.26 41.31 1.08
C GLY A 275 -16.42 40.31 1.03
N PHE A 276 -17.55 40.62 1.68
CA PHE A 276 -18.77 39.81 1.70
C PHE A 276 -19.97 40.52 1.06
N CYS A 277 -19.75 41.68 0.42
CA CYS A 277 -20.80 42.50 -0.20
C CYS A 277 -21.99 42.84 0.72
N ASN A 278 -21.70 42.98 2.02
CA ASN A 278 -22.67 43.28 3.06
C ASN A 278 -22.71 44.76 3.45
N ILE A 279 -21.88 45.59 2.83
CA ILE A 279 -21.81 47.04 3.09
C ILE A 279 -22.48 47.76 1.92
N ALA A 280 -23.52 48.53 2.17
CA ALA A 280 -24.15 49.37 1.15
C ALA A 280 -23.23 50.51 0.71
N CYS A 281 -23.42 51.03 -0.51
CA CYS A 281 -22.73 52.26 -0.91
C CYS A 281 -23.19 53.45 -0.06
N ASP A 282 -22.24 54.33 0.25
CA ASP A 282 -22.55 55.63 0.83
C ASP A 282 -23.34 56.46 -0.18
N ALA A 283 -24.16 57.39 0.28
CA ALA A 283 -25.13 58.11 -0.57
C ALA A 283 -24.52 58.95 -1.72
N THR A 284 -23.20 59.10 -1.75
CA THR A 284 -22.46 59.81 -2.81
C THR A 284 -21.81 58.87 -3.83
N PHE A 285 -21.91 57.55 -3.67
CA PHE A 285 -21.31 56.55 -4.53
C PHE A 285 -22.35 55.54 -5.05
N PHE A 286 -22.09 55.00 -6.23
CA PHE A 286 -22.94 54.00 -6.86
C PHE A 286 -22.12 52.95 -7.63
N GLY A 287 -22.84 52.01 -8.24
CA GLY A 287 -22.25 50.99 -9.11
C GLY A 287 -21.67 49.81 -8.33
N SER A 288 -21.01 48.89 -9.05
CA SER A 288 -20.38 47.71 -8.43
C SER A 288 -19.21 48.13 -7.55
N THR A 289 -19.13 47.61 -6.32
CA THR A 289 -18.08 47.96 -5.33
C THR A 289 -18.01 49.45 -4.96
N CYS A 290 -19.05 50.24 -5.28
CA CYS A 290 -19.17 51.67 -4.94
C CYS A 290 -18.01 52.54 -5.45
N LYS A 291 -17.48 52.24 -6.64
CA LYS A 291 -16.35 52.98 -7.23
C LYS A 291 -16.77 54.22 -8.02
N GLU A 292 -18.04 54.32 -8.39
CA GLU A 292 -18.58 55.43 -9.20
C GLU A 292 -19.18 56.49 -8.28
N ARG A 293 -19.09 57.77 -8.66
CA ARG A 293 -19.50 58.90 -7.82
C ARG A 293 -20.73 59.58 -8.39
N CYS A 294 -21.74 59.79 -7.56
CA CYS A 294 -22.97 60.47 -7.93
C CYS A 294 -22.71 61.91 -8.40
N SER A 295 -23.60 62.42 -9.25
CA SER A 295 -23.59 63.83 -9.66
C SER A 295 -23.69 64.74 -8.45
N THR A 296 -22.86 65.79 -8.41
CA THR A 296 -22.92 66.82 -7.36
C THR A 296 -24.19 67.67 -7.43
N GLN A 297 -24.97 67.53 -8.51
CA GLN A 297 -26.23 68.22 -8.73
C GLN A 297 -27.46 67.38 -8.33
N CYS A 298 -27.25 66.14 -7.85
CA CYS A 298 -28.31 65.45 -7.11
C CYS A 298 -28.58 66.19 -5.80
N SER A 299 -29.84 66.24 -5.37
CA SER A 299 -30.19 66.65 -4.00
C SER A 299 -29.53 65.72 -2.96
N GLN A 300 -29.38 66.17 -1.72
CA GLN A 300 -28.71 65.39 -0.67
C GLN A 300 -29.37 64.01 -0.50
N ASN A 301 -28.56 62.95 -0.51
CA ASN A 301 -29.00 61.55 -0.44
C ASN A 301 -30.01 61.12 -1.52
N ALA A 302 -30.13 61.88 -2.61
CA ALA A 302 -31.08 61.60 -3.68
C ALA A 302 -30.46 60.81 -4.83
N CYS A 303 -29.38 60.05 -4.63
CA CYS A 303 -28.74 59.23 -5.65
C CYS A 303 -28.99 57.74 -5.41
N ASP A 304 -29.45 57.02 -6.43
CA ASP A 304 -29.63 55.57 -6.40
C ASP A 304 -28.26 54.87 -6.39
N SER A 305 -27.97 54.13 -5.33
CA SER A 305 -26.68 53.44 -5.14
C SER A 305 -26.39 52.34 -6.16
N LYS A 306 -27.39 51.85 -6.91
CA LYS A 306 -27.20 50.81 -7.92
C LYS A 306 -26.92 51.39 -9.29
N THR A 307 -27.65 52.44 -9.66
CA THR A 307 -27.71 52.97 -11.03
C THR A 307 -27.07 54.35 -11.18
N GLY A 308 -26.83 55.06 -10.08
CA GLY A 308 -26.30 56.43 -10.08
C GLY A 308 -27.34 57.50 -10.43
N LYS A 309 -28.60 57.12 -10.66
CA LYS A 309 -29.66 58.06 -11.02
C LYS A 309 -30.05 58.94 -9.84
N CYS A 310 -30.27 60.22 -10.09
CA CYS A 310 -30.78 61.14 -9.08
C CYS A 310 -32.32 61.06 -9.01
N PHE A 311 -32.88 60.81 -7.84
CA PHE A 311 -34.32 60.90 -7.56
C PHE A 311 -34.83 62.35 -7.61
N THR A 312 -33.98 63.33 -7.29
CA THR A 312 -34.32 64.76 -7.30
C THR A 312 -33.09 65.60 -7.63
N CYS A 313 -33.23 66.51 -8.59
CA CYS A 313 -32.18 67.46 -8.98
C CYS A 313 -32.24 68.75 -8.16
N LEU A 314 -31.09 69.37 -7.95
CA LEU A 314 -31.04 70.76 -7.49
C LEU A 314 -31.72 71.69 -8.52
N PRO A 315 -32.29 72.83 -8.09
CA PRO A 315 -32.89 73.80 -8.99
C PRO A 315 -31.97 74.18 -10.15
N GLY A 316 -32.51 74.24 -11.36
CA GLY A 316 -31.75 74.53 -12.58
C GLY A 316 -31.13 73.30 -13.26
N TYR A 317 -31.33 72.09 -12.74
CA TYR A 317 -30.86 70.83 -13.34
C TYR A 317 -32.00 69.84 -13.59
N LYS A 318 -31.87 69.01 -14.62
CA LYS A 318 -32.83 67.95 -15.01
C LYS A 318 -32.14 66.73 -15.62
N GLY A 319 -32.92 65.67 -15.86
CA GLY A 319 -32.47 64.39 -16.41
C GLY A 319 -32.06 63.38 -15.33
N ASP A 320 -31.92 62.11 -15.71
CA ASP A 320 -31.66 60.99 -14.78
C ASP A 320 -30.41 61.16 -13.92
N PHE A 321 -29.43 61.95 -14.36
CA PHE A 321 -28.17 62.20 -13.64
C PHE A 321 -27.97 63.69 -13.28
N CYS A 322 -29.01 64.52 -13.39
CA CYS A 322 -28.98 65.97 -13.14
C CYS A 322 -27.85 66.71 -13.87
N ASN A 323 -27.53 66.27 -15.09
CA ASN A 323 -26.44 66.81 -15.91
C ASN A 323 -26.92 67.77 -17.01
N ILE A 324 -28.24 67.99 -17.13
CA ILE A 324 -28.84 68.88 -18.12
C ILE A 324 -29.29 70.16 -17.40
N ILE A 325 -28.82 71.32 -17.87
CA ILE A 325 -29.27 72.62 -17.35
C ILE A 325 -30.71 72.88 -17.80
N SER A 326 -31.58 73.25 -16.86
CA SER A 326 -32.97 73.63 -17.11
C SER A 326 -33.11 75.14 -16.92
N THR A 327 -33.27 75.87 -18.02
CA THR A 327 -33.46 77.33 -18.04
C THR A 327 -34.90 77.77 -17.72
N ALA A 328 -35.73 76.88 -17.19
CA ALA A 328 -37.14 77.16 -16.87
C ALA A 328 -37.35 77.81 -15.49
N TYR A 329 -36.49 78.75 -15.12
CA TYR A 329 -36.75 79.75 -14.08
C TYR A 329 -36.49 81.12 -14.70
N GLY A 330 -37.46 81.58 -15.48
CA GLY A 330 -37.70 82.96 -15.84
C GLY A 330 -39.12 83.29 -15.44
#